data_AF-A0A5P2X939-F1
#
_entry.id   AF-A0A5P2X939-F1
#
_cell.length_a   1.000
_cell.length_b   1.000
_cell.length_c   1.000
_cell.angle_alpha   90.00
_cell.angle_beta   90.00
_cell.angle_gamma   90.00
#
_symmetry.space_group_name_H-M   'P 1'
#
loop_
_entity.id
_entity.type
_entity.pdbx_description
1 polymer ?
#
loop_
_entity_poly.entity_id
_entity_poly.type
_entity_poly.pdbx_seq_one_letter_code
_entity_poly.pdbx_strand_id
1 'polypeptide(L)' 'MTHTAIHPVDNPTPPSTLTTAVHVAQQMLGAYGSSSRDGFDYAEAYGALRESLRILLRAVEAGENA' A
#
# COMPACT_ATOMS: atom_id res chain seq x y z
N MET A 1 42.92 21.59 14.46
CA MET A 1 41.64 21.04 14.97
C MET A 1 40.59 21.28 13.91
N THR A 2 40.30 20.29 13.06
CA THR A 2 39.26 20.38 12.03
C THR A 2 38.22 19.30 12.30
N HIS A 3 37.07 19.74 12.82
CA HIS A 3 35.89 18.90 13.03
C HIS A 3 35.21 18.72 11.66
N THR A 4 35.36 17.54 11.05
CA THR A 4 34.59 17.17 9.86
C THR A 4 33.15 16.93 10.28
N ALA A 5 32.22 17.80 9.87
CA ALA A 5 30.80 17.58 10.02
C ALA A 5 30.37 16.46 9.05
N ILE A 6 30.04 15.30 9.61
CA ILE A 6 29.51 14.17 8.86
C ILE A 6 28.05 14.51 8.55
N HIS A 7 27.74 14.83 7.30
CA HIS A 7 26.37 14.96 6.85
C HIS A 7 25.75 13.55 6.83
N PRO A 8 24.66 13.29 7.57
CA PRO A 8 23.93 12.05 7.40
C PRO A 8 23.32 12.08 5.99
N VAL A 9 23.77 11.17 5.14
CA VAL A 9 23.05 10.86 3.91
C VAL A 9 21.73 10.24 4.34
N ASP A 10 20.64 10.99 4.17
CA ASP A 10 19.26 10.49 4.30
C ASP A 10 19.06 9.38 3.26
N ASN A 11 19.43 8.16 3.61
CA ASN A 11 19.15 6.99 2.79
C ASN A 11 17.66 6.68 2.98
N PRO A 12 16.81 6.81 1.95
CA PRO A 12 15.39 6.54 2.12
C PRO A 12 15.22 5.08 2.53
N THR A 13 14.64 4.87 3.71
CA THR A 13 14.33 3.53 4.20
C THR A 13 13.42 2.85 3.18
N PRO A 14 13.75 1.63 2.72
CA PRO A 14 12.90 0.94 1.76
C PRO A 14 11.49 0.73 2.35
N PRO A 15 10.43 0.85 1.53
CA PRO A 15 9.06 0.70 2.01
C PRO A 15 8.87 -0.70 2.60
N SER A 16 8.10 -0.78 3.68
CA SER A 16 7.78 -2.06 4.29
C SER A 16 7.00 -2.96 3.31
N THR A 17 7.08 -4.28 3.51
CA THR A 17 6.28 -5.24 2.73
C THR A 17 4.79 -4.93 2.81
N LEU A 18 4.33 -4.42 3.96
CA LEU A 18 2.94 -4.02 4.18
C LEU A 18 2.56 -2.79 3.36
N THR A 19 3.42 -1.75 3.34
CA THR A 19 3.24 -0.56 2.50
C THR A 19 3.19 -0.94 1.02
N THR A 20 4.06 -1.86 0.60
CA THR A 20 4.08 -2.38 -0.77
C THR A 20 2.77 -3.12 -1.11
N ALA A 21 2.27 -3.97 -0.21
CA ALA A 21 1.02 -4.70 -0.40
C ALA A 21 -0.18 -3.76 -0.54
N VAL A 22 -0.25 -2.69 0.25
CA VAL A 22 -1.29 -1.65 0.11
C VAL A 22 -1.25 -1.01 -1.28
N HIS A 23 -0.05 -0.64 -1.75
CA HIS A 23 0.10 0.01 -3.06
C HIS A 23 -0.33 -0.90 -4.21
N VAL A 24 0.05 -2.18 -4.17
CA VAL A 24 -0.39 -3.17 -5.16
C VAL A 24 -1.91 -3.35 -5.14
N ALA A 25 -2.52 -3.45 -3.96
CA ALA A 25 -3.96 -3.59 -3.82
C ALA A 25 -4.73 -2.36 -4.36
N GLN A 26 -4.22 -1.14 -4.14
CA GLN A 26 -4.80 0.08 -4.72
C GLN A 26 -4.72 0.08 -6.26
N GLN A 27 -3.60 -0.34 -6.84
CA GLN A 27 -3.45 -0.45 -8.30
C GLN A 27 -4.39 -1.49 -8.89
N MET A 28 -4.50 -2.67 -8.26
CA MET A 28 -5.45 -3.70 -8.68
C MET A 28 -6.89 -3.20 -8.63
N LEU A 29 -7.25 -2.44 -7.58
CA LEU A 29 -8.59 -1.86 -7.46
C LEU A 29 -8.85 -0.80 -8.54
N GLY A 30 -7.86 0.02 -8.88
CA GLY A 30 -7.99 1.00 -9.96
C GLY A 30 -8.09 0.36 -11.35
N ALA A 31 -7.34 -0.73 -11.59
CA ALA A 31 -7.30 -1.41 -12.87
C ALA A 31 -8.52 -2.32 -13.12
N TYR A 32 -8.97 -3.03 -12.08
CA TYR A 32 -9.97 -4.09 -12.18
C TYR A 32 -11.25 -3.82 -11.39
N GLY A 33 -11.29 -2.75 -10.58
CA GLY A 33 -12.45 -2.45 -9.76
C GLY A 33 -13.61 -1.76 -10.47
N SER A 34 -13.46 -1.44 -11.76
CA SER A 34 -14.58 -1.02 -12.59
C SER A 34 -15.24 -2.24 -13.23
N SER A 35 -16.31 -2.71 -12.59
CA SER A 35 -17.19 -3.78 -13.11
C SER A 35 -17.91 -3.40 -14.41
N SER A 36 -17.77 -2.16 -14.88
CA SER A 36 -18.42 -1.65 -16.09
C SER A 36 -17.78 -2.16 -17.38
N ARG A 37 -16.57 -2.75 -17.30
CA ARG A 37 -15.76 -3.07 -18.48
C ARG A 37 -16.00 -4.47 -19.03
N ASP A 38 -16.42 -5.40 -18.18
CA ASP A 38 -16.60 -6.80 -18.53
C ASP A 38 -17.93 -7.29 -17.93
N GLY A 39 -18.88 -7.66 -18.78
CA GLY A 39 -20.25 -8.08 -18.43
C GLY A 39 -20.34 -9.43 -17.69
N PHE A 40 -19.33 -9.79 -16.90
CA PHE A 40 -19.26 -10.99 -16.06
C PHE A 40 -19.11 -10.60 -14.59
N ASP A 41 -19.68 -11.42 -13.70
CA ASP A 41 -19.81 -11.25 -12.24
C ASP A 41 -18.51 -10.93 -11.46
N TYR A 42 -17.97 -9.73 -11.62
CA TYR A 42 -16.80 -9.24 -10.86
C TYR A 42 -17.16 -8.49 -9.57
N ALA A 43 -18.45 -8.40 -9.21
CA ALA A 43 -18.89 -7.68 -8.01
C ALA A 43 -18.34 -8.31 -6.71
N GLU A 44 -18.31 -9.64 -6.61
CA GLU A 44 -17.78 -10.34 -5.44
C GLU A 44 -16.26 -10.16 -5.32
N ALA A 45 -15.52 -10.31 -6.42
CA ALA A 45 -14.08 -10.10 -6.44
C ALA A 45 -13.71 -8.64 -6.10
N TYR A 46 -14.47 -7.67 -6.60
CA TYR A 46 -14.31 -6.26 -6.22
C TYR A 46 -14.57 -6.04 -4.73
N GLY A 47 -15.64 -6.61 -4.19
CA GLY A 47 -15.95 -6.53 -2.75
C GLY A 47 -14.84 -7.13 -1.89
N ALA A 48 -14.35 -8.32 -2.27
CA ALA A 48 -13.26 -9.01 -1.58
C ALA A 48 -11.96 -8.21 -1.60
N LEU A 49 -11.60 -7.60 -2.75
CA LEU A 49 -10.42 -6.76 -2.88
C LEU A 49 -10.54 -5.48 -2.04
N ARG A 50 -11.71 -4.84 -2.08
CA ARG A 50 -11.99 -3.61 -1.30
C ARG A 50 -11.88 -3.87 0.21
N GLU A 51 -12.46 -4.95 0.72
CA GLU A 51 -12.36 -5.29 2.13
C GLU A 51 -10.95 -5.71 2.54
N SER A 52 -10.24 -6.44 1.68
CA SER A 52 -8.84 -6.80 1.91
C SER A 52 -7.95 -5.56 2.01
N LEU A 53 -8.14 -4.57 1.13
CA LEU A 53 -7.42 -3.29 1.18
C LEU A 53 -7.73 -2.52 2.48
N ARG A 54 -8.98 -2.52 2.93
CA ARG A 54 -9.38 -1.88 4.20
C ARG A 54 -8.62 -2.49 5.40
N ILE A 55 -8.48 -3.81 5.44
CA ILE A 55 -7.73 -4.51 6.50
C ILE A 55 -6.25 -4.16 6.46
N LEU A 56 -5.64 -4.14 5.26
CA LEU A 56 -4.23 -3.80 5.08
C LEU A 56 -3.93 -2.37 5.54
N LEU A 57 -4.78 -1.40 5.19
CA LEU A 57 -4.65 -0.01 5.64
C LEU A 57 -4.71 0.09 7.16
N ARG A 58 -5.65 -0.63 7.80
CA ARG A 58 -5.74 -0.66 9.26
C ARG A 58 -4.53 -1.32 9.92
N ALA A 59 -3.93 -2.31 9.29
CA ALA A 59 -2.69 -2.92 9.79
C ALA A 59 -1.50 -1.94 9.72
N VAL A 60 -1.44 -1.10 8.68
CA VAL A 60 -0.43 -0.02 8.58
C VAL A 60 -0.63 0.95 9.74
N GLU A 61 -1.84 1.46 9.91
CA GLU A 61 -2.16 2.40 11.01
C GLU A 61 -1.86 1.80 12.39
N ALA A 62 -2.15 0.52 12.61
CA ALA A 62 -1.85 -0.15 13.87
C ALA A 62 -0.35 -0.31 14.12
N GLY A 63 0.46 -0.51 13.07
CA GLY A 63 1.92 -0.60 13.17
C GLY A 63 2.61 0.75 13.36
N GLU A 64 2.03 1.85 12.87
CA GLU A 64 2.54 3.21 13.09
C GLU A 64 2.24 3.76 14.49
N ASN A 65 1.20 3.23 15.17
CA ASN A 65 0.77 3.66 16.51
C ASN A 65 1.27 2.74 17.66
N ALA A 66 2.17 1.80 17.37
CA ALA A 66 2.67 0.79 18.32
C ALA A 66 4.05 1.12 18.90
#